data_AF-A0AAI9UDG9-F1
#
_entry.id   AF-A0AAI9UDG9-F1
#
_cell.length_a   1.000
_cell.length_b   1.000
_cell.length_c   1.000
_cell.angle_alpha   90.00
_cell.angle_beta   90.00
_cell.angle_gamma   90.00
#
_symmetry.space_group_name_H-M   'P 1'
#
loop_
_entity.id
_entity.type
_entity.pdbx_description
1 polymer ?
#
loop_
_entity_poly.entity_id
_entity_poly.type
_entity_poly.pdbx_seq_one_letter_code
_entity_poly.pdbx_strand_id
1 'polypeptide(L)'
;MKSFSVVSIIAAAAVGRVASQSTGELGDATIVSNPAGVVYEAVLPEKPFYKAGSLEGNVQGSIVAVTAPDGKGVEFKVRFSNLPKEGGPFTYHLHVDPVPEDGNCTKTLAHLDPFIRGEATKCDSSKPETCQVGDLSGKHGAVAVDYEKTYVDPYLSIVEGPGSFFGNRSFVFHFANKTRISCANFKLITKPDSHDNCSTTTAATMSGTGAAPTATSSPTSSIVPFPGAASTSGASISLMMAGFAAVLFAL
;
A
#
# COMPACT_ATOMS: atom_id res chain seq x y z
N MET A 1 -61.23 -39.46 -31.46
CA MET A 1 -59.93 -38.83 -31.77
C MET A 1 -59.46 -38.12 -30.52
N LYS A 2 -58.47 -38.66 -29.81
CA LYS A 2 -57.95 -38.09 -28.55
C LYS A 2 -56.64 -37.39 -28.87
N SER A 3 -56.62 -36.07 -28.73
CA SER A 3 -55.43 -35.24 -28.89
C SER A 3 -54.57 -35.33 -27.63
N PHE A 4 -53.31 -35.73 -27.79
CA PHE A 4 -52.31 -35.69 -26.72
C PHE A 4 -51.56 -34.36 -26.81
N SER A 5 -51.64 -33.56 -25.74
CA SER A 5 -50.90 -32.30 -25.60
C SER A 5 -49.59 -32.60 -24.87
N VAL A 6 -48.46 -32.42 -25.55
CA VAL A 6 -47.12 -32.58 -24.97
C VAL A 6 -46.66 -31.23 -24.44
N VAL A 7 -46.51 -31.11 -23.12
CA VAL A 7 -45.92 -29.93 -22.47
C VAL A 7 -44.44 -30.20 -22.27
N SER A 8 -43.59 -29.50 -23.02
CA SER A 8 -42.13 -29.51 -22.83
C SER A 8 -41.75 -28.51 -21.74
N ILE A 9 -41.18 -29.00 -20.64
CA ILE A 9 -40.61 -28.17 -19.56
C ILE A 9 -39.13 -27.98 -19.88
N ILE A 10 -38.75 -26.76 -20.28
CA ILE A 10 -37.34 -26.38 -20.44
C ILE A 10 -36.86 -25.83 -19.09
N ALA A 11 -36.04 -26.61 -18.38
CA ALA A 11 -35.34 -26.15 -17.18
C ALA A 11 -34.08 -25.38 -17.60
N ALA A 12 -34.08 -24.06 -17.42
CA ALA A 12 -32.90 -23.22 -17.60
C ALA A 12 -32.00 -23.34 -16.37
N ALA A 13 -30.87 -24.05 -16.49
CA ALA A 13 -29.83 -24.07 -15.47
C ALA A 13 -29.03 -22.75 -15.55
N ALA A 14 -29.29 -21.83 -14.62
CA ALA A 14 -28.45 -20.65 -14.41
C ALA A 14 -27.14 -21.09 -13.75
N VAL A 15 -26.08 -21.27 -14.54
CA VAL A 15 -24.73 -21.47 -14.01
C VAL A 15 -24.23 -20.12 -13.50
N GLY A 16 -24.36 -19.89 -12.19
CA GLY A 16 -23.71 -18.77 -11.52
C GLY A 16 -22.19 -18.91 -11.67
N ARG A 17 -21.55 -17.95 -12.34
CA ARG A 17 -20.08 -17.89 -12.36
C ARG A 17 -19.63 -17.35 -11.00
N VAL A 18 -19.19 -18.25 -10.12
CA VAL A 18 -18.39 -17.86 -8.96
C VAL A 18 -17.06 -17.38 -9.52
N ALA A 19 -16.80 -16.07 -9.46
CA ALA A 19 -15.47 -15.55 -9.71
C ALA A 19 -14.56 -16.17 -8.64
N SER A 20 -13.68 -17.10 -9.04
CA SER A 20 -12.67 -17.64 -8.15
C SER A 20 -11.80 -16.48 -7.69
N GLN A 21 -11.82 -16.17 -6.39
CA GLN A 21 -10.92 -15.18 -5.83
C GLN A 21 -9.49 -15.68 -6.05
N SER A 22 -8.74 -14.94 -6.86
CA SER A 22 -7.36 -15.25 -7.17
C SER A 22 -6.46 -14.64 -6.11
N THR A 23 -5.64 -15.48 -5.46
CA THR A 23 -4.44 -15.04 -4.77
C THR A 23 -3.50 -14.29 -5.73
N GLY A 24 -2.52 -13.56 -5.20
CA GLY A 24 -1.44 -13.01 -6.00
C GLY A 24 -0.47 -14.07 -6.52
N GLU A 25 0.37 -13.67 -7.48
CA GLU A 25 1.35 -14.56 -8.14
C GLU A 25 2.33 -15.20 -7.14
N LEU A 26 2.56 -14.55 -5.99
CA LEU A 26 3.43 -15.05 -4.91
C LEU A 26 2.65 -15.70 -3.76
N GLY A 27 1.35 -15.98 -3.94
CA GLY A 27 0.49 -16.56 -2.91
C GLY A 27 -0.20 -15.53 -2.02
N ASP A 28 -0.82 -16.02 -0.94
CA ASP A 28 -1.57 -15.19 0.01
C ASP A 28 -0.62 -14.36 0.87
N ALA A 29 -1.09 -13.20 1.30
CA ALA A 29 -0.38 -12.37 2.25
C ALA A 29 -0.24 -13.09 3.60
N THR A 30 0.97 -13.06 4.15
CA THR A 30 1.29 -13.70 5.43
C THR A 30 1.09 -12.73 6.60
N ILE A 31 0.71 -13.27 7.75
CA ILE A 31 0.61 -12.48 8.99
C ILE A 31 2.02 -12.05 9.42
N VAL A 32 2.17 -10.75 9.72
CA VAL A 32 3.44 -10.14 10.12
C VAL A 32 3.47 -9.94 11.64
N SER A 33 4.60 -10.22 12.28
CA SER A 33 4.84 -9.85 13.69
C SER A 33 5.64 -8.55 13.78
N ASN A 34 5.19 -7.63 14.63
CA ASN A 34 5.74 -6.28 14.77
C ASN A 34 6.19 -6.01 16.22
N PRO A 35 7.28 -5.25 16.43
CA PRO A 35 7.74 -4.87 17.76
C PRO A 35 6.85 -3.79 18.38
N ALA A 36 6.56 -3.89 19.67
CA ALA A 36 5.78 -2.89 20.39
C ALA A 36 6.43 -1.50 20.38
N GLY A 37 5.62 -0.45 20.57
CA GLY A 37 6.11 0.92 20.80
C GLY A 37 6.53 1.71 19.55
N VAL A 38 6.38 1.14 18.35
CA VAL A 38 6.57 1.88 17.09
C VAL A 38 5.25 2.54 16.68
N VAL A 39 5.33 3.82 16.32
CA VAL A 39 4.18 4.64 15.89
C VAL A 39 4.54 5.41 14.62
N TYR A 40 3.71 5.26 13.59
CA TYR A 40 3.74 6.09 12.38
C TYR A 40 2.46 6.92 12.27
N GLU A 41 2.57 8.11 11.70
CA GLU A 41 1.44 8.97 11.39
C GLU A 41 1.56 9.53 9.98
N ALA A 42 0.43 9.60 9.27
CA ALA A 42 0.29 10.31 8.01
C ALA A 42 -0.92 11.24 8.07
N VAL A 43 -0.73 12.50 7.68
CA VAL A 43 -1.77 13.55 7.74
C VAL A 43 -1.93 14.17 6.36
N LEU A 44 -3.16 14.23 5.86
CA LEU A 44 -3.46 14.87 4.58
C LEU A 44 -3.14 16.38 4.64
N PRO A 45 -2.53 16.96 3.59
CA PRO A 45 -2.19 18.37 3.60
C PRO A 45 -3.43 19.25 3.45
N GLU A 46 -3.36 20.51 3.88
CA GLU A 46 -4.44 21.48 3.62
C GLU A 46 -4.52 21.86 2.13
N LYS A 47 -3.36 21.90 1.46
CA LYS A 47 -3.26 22.27 0.04
C LYS A 47 -3.88 21.17 -0.84
N PRO A 48 -4.90 21.48 -1.66
CA PRO A 48 -5.56 20.48 -2.47
C PRO A 48 -4.69 20.01 -3.64
N PHE A 49 -4.58 18.68 -3.78
CA PHE A 49 -4.08 18.03 -4.99
C PHE A 49 -5.17 18.00 -6.06
N TYR A 50 -6.34 17.46 -5.72
CA TYR A 50 -7.52 17.47 -6.59
C TYR A 50 -8.28 18.78 -6.44
N LYS A 51 -8.56 19.46 -7.56
CA LYS A 51 -9.14 20.82 -7.58
C LYS A 51 -10.45 20.94 -8.36
N ALA A 52 -10.96 19.82 -8.87
CA ALA A 52 -12.19 19.82 -9.66
C ALA A 52 -13.41 19.45 -8.79
N GLY A 53 -14.61 19.71 -9.30
CA GLY A 53 -15.86 19.31 -8.64
C GLY A 53 -16.26 20.21 -7.47
N SER A 54 -17.01 19.62 -6.53
CA SER A 54 -17.71 20.32 -5.44
C SER A 54 -16.96 20.34 -4.10
N LEU A 55 -15.72 19.83 -4.07
CA LEU A 55 -14.89 19.81 -2.86
C LEU A 55 -14.29 21.21 -2.62
N GLU A 56 -14.68 21.84 -1.52
CA GLU A 56 -14.04 23.08 -1.06
C GLU A 56 -12.81 22.73 -0.22
N GLY A 57 -11.64 23.23 -0.64
CA GLY A 57 -10.36 22.89 -0.01
C GLY A 57 -9.94 21.46 -0.34
N ASN A 58 -9.47 20.73 0.67
CA ASN A 58 -9.01 19.34 0.53
C ASN A 58 -9.74 18.43 1.53
N VAL A 59 -9.75 17.12 1.24
CA VAL A 59 -10.15 16.12 2.23
C VAL A 59 -9.24 16.25 3.45
N GLN A 60 -9.87 16.31 4.62
CA GLN A 60 -9.16 16.34 5.89
C GLN A 60 -9.08 14.93 6.43
N GLY A 61 -7.92 14.57 6.97
CA GLY A 61 -7.81 13.26 7.60
C GLY A 61 -6.40 12.84 7.95
N SER A 62 -6.32 11.80 8.75
CA SER A 62 -5.07 11.20 9.19
C SER A 62 -5.22 9.69 9.38
N ILE A 63 -4.07 9.03 9.33
CA ILE A 63 -3.90 7.63 9.70
C ILE A 63 -2.80 7.58 10.75
N VAL A 64 -3.13 7.10 11.95
CA VAL A 64 -2.15 6.71 12.97
C VAL A 64 -2.04 5.19 12.95
N ALA A 65 -0.81 4.70 12.86
CA ALA A 65 -0.48 3.30 12.77
C ALA A 65 0.42 2.90 13.94
N VAL A 66 -0.03 1.94 14.74
CA VAL A 66 0.71 1.41 15.89
C VAL A 66 0.78 -0.10 15.80
N THR A 67 1.74 -0.70 16.48
CA THR A 67 1.78 -2.17 16.59
C THR A 67 0.51 -2.68 17.26
N ALA A 68 -0.11 -3.72 16.67
CA ALA A 68 -1.30 -4.34 17.24
C ALA A 68 -1.03 -4.89 18.65
N PRO A 69 -2.03 -4.92 19.56
CA PRO A 69 -1.82 -5.33 20.96
C PRO A 69 -1.23 -6.75 21.14
N ASP A 70 -1.52 -7.67 20.22
CA ASP A 70 -0.98 -9.04 20.21
C ASP A 70 0.33 -9.18 19.41
N GLY A 71 0.87 -8.06 18.93
CA GLY A 71 2.06 -7.99 18.08
C GLY A 71 1.84 -8.42 16.63
N LYS A 72 0.62 -8.80 16.21
CA LYS A 72 0.36 -9.30 14.86
C LYS A 72 -0.25 -8.22 13.98
N GLY A 73 0.58 -7.69 13.09
CA GLY A 73 0.21 -6.61 12.19
C GLY A 73 0.15 -5.26 12.88
N VAL A 74 -0.70 -4.40 12.34
CA VAL A 74 -0.74 -2.97 12.65
C VAL A 74 -2.17 -2.57 12.99
N GLU A 75 -2.35 -1.94 14.14
CA GLU A 75 -3.59 -1.25 14.46
C GLU A 75 -3.58 0.13 13.79
N PHE A 76 -4.57 0.36 12.94
CA PHE A 76 -4.80 1.63 12.29
C PHE A 76 -5.94 2.38 12.97
N LYS A 77 -5.72 3.66 13.24
CA LYS A 77 -6.75 4.63 13.63
C LYS A 77 -6.87 5.62 12.49
N VAL A 78 -7.98 5.58 11.78
CA VAL A 78 -8.20 6.39 10.58
C VAL A 78 -9.31 7.39 10.85
N ARG A 79 -9.13 8.62 10.38
CA ARG A 79 -10.11 9.71 10.48
C ARG A 79 -10.17 10.46 9.17
N PHE A 80 -11.37 10.63 8.60
CA PHE A 80 -11.59 11.40 7.37
C PHE A 80 -12.85 12.25 7.49
N SER A 81 -12.76 13.49 7.02
CA SER A 81 -13.86 14.46 6.97
C SER A 81 -13.68 15.40 5.78
N ASN A 82 -14.63 16.34 5.62
CA ASN A 82 -14.70 17.22 4.45
C ASN A 82 -14.68 16.41 3.13
N LEU A 83 -15.51 15.36 3.07
CA LEU A 83 -15.57 14.48 1.92
C LEU A 83 -16.27 15.18 0.74
N PRO A 84 -15.89 14.88 -0.51
CA PRO A 84 -16.68 15.31 -1.66
C PRO A 84 -18.13 14.84 -1.53
N LYS A 85 -19.08 15.65 -2.03
CA LYS A 85 -20.52 15.33 -1.95
C LYS A 85 -20.92 14.13 -2.82
N GLU A 86 -20.09 13.79 -3.81
CA GLU A 86 -20.34 12.75 -4.79
C GLU A 86 -19.05 12.01 -5.15
N GLY A 87 -19.18 10.89 -5.88
CA GLY A 87 -18.04 10.07 -6.32
C GLY A 87 -17.51 9.08 -5.27
N GLY A 88 -18.20 8.95 -4.12
CA GLY A 88 -17.98 7.87 -3.16
C GLY A 88 -18.75 6.58 -3.49
N PRO A 89 -18.70 5.55 -2.62
CA PRO A 89 -17.87 5.47 -1.41
C PRO A 89 -16.38 5.62 -1.75
N PHE A 90 -15.70 6.43 -0.97
CA PHE A 90 -14.29 6.74 -1.16
C PHE A 90 -13.42 5.62 -0.62
N THR A 91 -12.28 5.41 -1.26
CA THR A 91 -11.34 4.37 -0.85
C THR A 91 -10.00 5.00 -0.51
N TYR A 92 -9.22 4.30 0.30
CA TYR A 92 -7.86 4.66 0.64
C TYR A 92 -7.00 3.40 0.67
N HIS A 93 -5.79 3.55 0.15
CA HIS A 93 -4.84 2.48 0.00
C HIS A 93 -3.44 2.97 0.38
N LEU A 94 -2.59 2.04 0.77
CA LEU A 94 -1.16 2.28 0.88
C LEU A 94 -0.54 2.13 -0.51
N HIS A 95 0.34 3.05 -0.88
CA HIS A 95 1.00 3.10 -2.17
C HIS A 95 2.48 2.79 -2.03
N VAL A 96 3.13 2.40 -3.13
CA VAL A 96 4.53 1.96 -3.09
C VAL A 96 5.50 3.11 -2.83
N ASP A 97 5.30 4.27 -3.44
CA ASP A 97 6.26 5.37 -3.34
C ASP A 97 5.76 6.46 -2.38
N PRO A 98 6.69 7.20 -1.74
CA PRO A 98 6.32 8.39 -0.99
C PRO A 98 5.75 9.47 -1.91
N VAL A 99 4.91 10.34 -1.35
CA VAL A 99 4.50 11.60 -1.95
C VAL A 99 5.74 12.48 -2.12
N PRO A 100 6.06 12.94 -3.34
CA PRO A 100 7.15 13.89 -3.58
C PRO A 100 6.88 15.26 -2.95
N GLU A 101 7.92 16.10 -2.88
CA GLU A 101 7.85 17.45 -2.28
C GLU A 101 6.80 18.37 -2.93
N ASP A 102 6.50 18.18 -4.21
CA ASP A 102 5.48 18.95 -4.94
C ASP A 102 4.03 18.53 -4.60
N GLY A 103 3.85 17.48 -3.78
CA GLY A 103 2.56 16.97 -3.36
C GLY A 103 1.83 16.17 -4.45
N ASN A 104 2.52 15.75 -5.51
CA ASN A 104 1.89 15.07 -6.63
C ASN A 104 1.51 13.61 -6.30
N CYS A 105 0.24 13.39 -5.96
CA CYS A 105 -0.27 12.08 -5.61
C CYS A 105 -0.13 11.04 -6.72
N THR A 106 0.06 11.40 -8.00
CA THR A 106 0.27 10.41 -9.08
C THR A 106 1.63 9.72 -8.99
N LYS A 107 2.60 10.34 -8.32
CA LYS A 107 3.96 9.83 -8.17
C LYS A 107 4.14 8.81 -7.06
N THR A 108 3.09 8.53 -6.29
CA THR A 108 3.07 7.41 -5.33
C THR A 108 2.93 6.04 -6.02
N LEU A 109 2.71 6.04 -7.35
CA LEU A 109 2.62 4.86 -8.21
C LEU A 109 1.51 3.89 -7.78
N ALA A 110 1.70 2.57 -7.92
CA ALA A 110 0.69 1.54 -7.66
C ALA A 110 0.45 1.32 -6.15
N HIS A 111 -0.58 0.53 -5.83
CA HIS A 111 -0.80 0.06 -4.46
C HIS A 111 0.37 -0.79 -3.95
N LEU A 112 0.59 -0.79 -2.64
CA LEU A 112 1.53 -1.67 -1.97
C LEU A 112 1.06 -3.13 -2.10
N ASP A 113 1.68 -3.87 -3.02
CA ASP A 113 1.24 -5.21 -3.41
C ASP A 113 2.43 -6.18 -3.54
N PRO A 114 3.07 -6.55 -2.41
CA PRO A 114 4.26 -7.39 -2.43
C PRO A 114 3.99 -8.83 -2.90
N PHE A 115 2.72 -9.25 -2.99
CA PHE A 115 2.33 -10.59 -3.46
C PHE A 115 1.85 -10.61 -4.92
N ILE A 116 1.89 -9.46 -5.60
CA ILE A 116 1.54 -9.31 -7.03
C ILE A 116 0.13 -9.85 -7.29
N ARG A 117 -0.84 -9.31 -6.54
CA ARG A 117 -2.25 -9.64 -6.68
C ARG A 117 -2.91 -8.88 -7.81
N GLY A 118 -2.53 -7.62 -7.99
CA GLY A 118 -3.14 -6.69 -8.93
C GLY A 118 -4.54 -6.19 -8.51
N GLU A 119 -5.24 -5.54 -9.44
CA GLU A 119 -6.51 -4.86 -9.16
C GLU A 119 -7.69 -5.36 -10.01
N ALA A 120 -7.48 -6.40 -10.82
CA ALA A 120 -8.49 -6.91 -11.75
C ALA A 120 -9.74 -7.42 -11.00
N THR A 121 -9.52 -8.07 -9.86
CA THR A 121 -10.58 -8.58 -8.98
C THR A 121 -10.68 -7.67 -7.76
N LYS A 122 -11.90 -7.28 -7.38
CA LYS A 122 -12.14 -6.53 -6.14
C LYS A 122 -11.69 -7.35 -4.93
N CYS A 123 -11.14 -6.72 -3.89
CA CYS A 123 -10.92 -7.39 -2.61
C CYS A 123 -12.25 -7.90 -2.02
N ASP A 124 -12.27 -9.15 -1.59
CA ASP A 124 -13.32 -9.71 -0.76
C ASP A 124 -12.80 -9.80 0.68
N SER A 125 -13.40 -9.00 1.55
CA SER A 125 -13.03 -8.83 2.96
C SER A 125 -13.25 -10.08 3.81
N SER A 126 -13.94 -11.11 3.30
CA SER A 126 -14.03 -12.41 3.97
C SER A 126 -12.77 -13.26 3.81
N LYS A 127 -11.89 -12.90 2.87
CA LYS A 127 -10.57 -13.53 2.64
C LYS A 127 -9.48 -12.47 2.45
N PRO A 128 -9.22 -11.64 3.48
CA PRO A 128 -8.36 -10.47 3.38
C PRO A 128 -6.90 -10.82 3.05
N GLU A 129 -6.45 -12.05 3.31
CA GLU A 129 -5.13 -12.58 2.95
C GLU A 129 -4.91 -12.62 1.43
N THR A 130 -5.97 -12.70 0.64
CA THR A 130 -5.90 -12.74 -0.83
C THR A 130 -5.91 -11.35 -1.47
N CYS A 131 -6.06 -10.28 -0.67
CA CYS A 131 -6.12 -8.90 -1.17
C CYS A 131 -4.73 -8.29 -1.28
N GLN A 132 -4.61 -7.16 -2.00
CA GLN A 132 -3.35 -6.40 -1.97
C GLN A 132 -3.09 -5.97 -0.52
N VAL A 133 -1.84 -6.07 -0.08
CA VAL A 133 -1.48 -5.74 1.30
C VAL A 133 -1.86 -4.31 1.66
N GLY A 134 -1.70 -3.38 0.72
CA GLY A 134 -2.09 -1.98 0.85
C GLY A 134 -3.57 -1.66 0.67
N ASP A 135 -4.44 -2.63 0.33
CA ASP A 135 -5.87 -2.40 0.10
C ASP A 135 -6.67 -2.35 1.42
N LEU A 136 -6.48 -1.26 2.16
CA LEU A 136 -7.12 -1.07 3.47
C LEU A 136 -8.64 -0.91 3.36
N SER A 137 -9.14 -0.16 2.38
CA SER A 137 -10.59 -0.01 2.17
C SER A 137 -11.28 -1.29 1.73
N GLY A 138 -10.64 -2.10 0.88
CA GLY A 138 -11.16 -3.39 0.46
C GLY A 138 -11.31 -4.35 1.65
N LYS A 139 -10.33 -4.40 2.54
CA LYS A 139 -10.32 -5.26 3.73
C LYS A 139 -11.23 -4.74 4.85
N HIS A 140 -11.18 -3.44 5.12
CA HIS A 140 -11.74 -2.84 6.34
C HIS A 140 -12.93 -1.91 6.11
N GLY A 141 -13.36 -1.74 4.86
CA GLY A 141 -14.52 -0.93 4.48
C GLY A 141 -14.15 0.43 3.87
N ALA A 142 -14.95 0.83 2.89
CA ALA A 142 -14.87 2.13 2.23
C ALA A 142 -15.53 3.24 3.05
N VAL A 143 -15.18 4.49 2.74
CA VAL A 143 -15.60 5.70 3.43
C VAL A 143 -16.83 6.30 2.73
N ALA A 144 -17.99 6.30 3.38
CA ALA A 144 -19.23 6.82 2.79
C ALA A 144 -19.66 8.19 3.35
N VAL A 145 -19.29 8.46 4.59
CA VAL A 145 -19.56 9.70 5.36
C VAL A 145 -18.34 9.99 6.21
N ASP A 146 -18.35 11.08 6.97
CA ASP A 146 -17.32 11.35 7.98
C ASP A 146 -17.03 10.08 8.78
N TYR A 147 -15.75 9.74 8.83
CA TYR A 147 -15.32 8.37 9.10
C TYR A 147 -14.27 8.38 10.18
N GLU A 148 -14.52 7.64 11.25
CA GLU A 148 -13.53 7.33 12.26
C GLU A 148 -13.61 5.85 12.57
N LYS A 149 -12.49 5.14 12.42
CA LYS A 149 -12.43 3.70 12.67
C LYS A 149 -11.09 3.28 13.23
N THR A 150 -11.14 2.27 14.09
CA THR A 150 -9.96 1.50 14.52
C THR A 150 -10.11 0.06 14.08
N TYR A 151 -9.06 -0.50 13.50
CA TYR A 151 -9.00 -1.90 13.07
C TYR A 151 -7.56 -2.38 13.02
N VAL A 152 -7.36 -3.70 13.06
CA VAL A 152 -6.05 -4.33 12.90
C VAL A 152 -5.94 -4.91 11.49
N ASP A 153 -4.83 -4.60 10.81
CA ASP A 153 -4.42 -5.26 9.58
C ASP A 153 -3.23 -6.19 9.85
N PRO A 154 -3.39 -7.51 9.71
CA PRO A 154 -2.35 -8.46 10.13
C PRO A 154 -1.19 -8.57 9.12
N TYR A 155 -1.29 -7.97 7.93
CA TYR A 155 -0.39 -8.24 6.80
C TYR A 155 0.69 -7.18 6.60
N LEU A 156 0.66 -6.10 7.37
CA LEU A 156 1.59 -4.97 7.24
C LEU A 156 2.73 -5.03 8.25
N SER A 157 3.93 -4.67 7.80
CA SER A 157 5.11 -4.51 8.66
C SER A 157 5.26 -3.06 9.09
N ILE A 158 5.53 -2.84 10.37
CA ILE A 158 5.89 -1.52 10.94
C ILE A 158 7.41 -1.31 10.98
N VAL A 159 8.19 -2.34 10.64
CA VAL A 159 9.66 -2.28 10.56
C VAL A 159 10.16 -2.56 9.15
N GLU A 160 11.28 -1.94 8.80
CA GLU A 160 11.95 -2.11 7.51
C GLU A 160 12.40 -3.57 7.27
N GLY A 161 12.47 -3.95 6.00
CA GLY A 161 12.91 -5.28 5.55
C GLY A 161 11.86 -6.00 4.69
N PRO A 162 10.69 -6.36 5.24
CA PRO A 162 9.63 -6.99 4.46
C PRO A 162 9.06 -6.07 3.38
N GLY A 163 8.64 -6.63 2.24
CA GLY A 163 7.96 -5.87 1.18
C GLY A 163 6.68 -5.18 1.66
N SER A 164 6.04 -5.72 2.71
CA SER A 164 4.86 -5.15 3.38
C SER A 164 5.16 -4.00 4.34
N PHE A 165 6.42 -3.56 4.45
CA PHE A 165 6.75 -2.36 5.22
C PHE A 165 6.16 -1.11 4.57
N PHE A 166 5.38 -0.34 5.33
CA PHE A 166 4.70 0.87 4.84
C PHE A 166 5.31 2.18 5.36
N GLY A 167 6.18 2.12 6.38
CA GLY A 167 6.59 3.31 7.14
C GLY A 167 7.38 4.35 6.33
N ASN A 168 7.99 3.98 5.21
CA ASN A 168 8.67 4.89 4.27
C ASN A 168 7.81 5.21 3.02
N ARG A 169 6.52 4.91 3.07
CA ARG A 169 5.60 5.05 1.92
C ARG A 169 4.50 6.06 2.21
N SER A 170 3.48 6.05 1.35
CA SER A 170 2.34 6.95 1.43
C SER A 170 1.01 6.19 1.49
N PHE A 171 -0.04 6.91 1.91
CA PHE A 171 -1.40 6.52 1.58
C PHE A 171 -2.02 7.53 0.63
N VAL A 172 -2.98 7.08 -0.16
CA VAL A 172 -3.75 7.90 -1.09
C VAL A 172 -5.24 7.68 -0.83
N PHE A 173 -6.00 8.76 -0.84
CA PHE A 173 -7.46 8.78 -0.75
C PHE A 173 -8.06 9.00 -2.15
N HIS A 174 -9.07 8.23 -2.52
CA HIS A 174 -9.59 8.14 -3.88
C HIS A 174 -11.11 8.24 -3.92
N PHE A 175 -11.61 8.72 -5.05
CA PHE A 175 -12.96 8.45 -5.49
C PHE A 175 -13.17 6.97 -5.78
N ALA A 176 -14.43 6.51 -5.82
CA ALA A 176 -14.80 5.15 -6.18
C ALA A 176 -14.28 4.71 -7.57
N ASN A 177 -14.08 5.68 -8.48
CA ASN A 177 -13.49 5.46 -9.81
C ASN A 177 -11.95 5.43 -9.81
N LYS A 178 -11.31 5.34 -8.64
CA LYS A 178 -9.86 5.32 -8.41
C LYS A 178 -9.12 6.64 -8.65
N THR A 179 -9.80 7.72 -9.02
CA THR A 179 -9.18 9.04 -9.13
C THR A 179 -8.63 9.48 -7.78
N ARG A 180 -7.36 9.88 -7.73
CA ARG A 180 -6.66 10.32 -6.51
C ARG A 180 -7.17 11.71 -6.10
N ILE A 181 -7.58 11.85 -4.84
CA ILE A 181 -8.09 13.10 -4.26
C ILE A 181 -6.97 13.79 -3.47
N SER A 182 -6.35 13.04 -2.56
CA SER A 182 -5.28 13.52 -1.70
C SER A 182 -4.38 12.37 -1.26
N CYS A 183 -3.22 12.68 -0.70
CA CYS A 183 -2.23 11.70 -0.29
C CYS A 183 -1.30 12.28 0.78
N ALA A 184 -0.67 11.40 1.56
CA ALA A 184 0.29 11.79 2.59
C ALA A 184 1.33 10.70 2.84
N ASN A 185 2.53 11.11 3.27
CA ASN A 185 3.60 10.21 3.71
C ASN A 185 3.41 9.81 5.16
N PHE A 186 3.75 8.56 5.47
CA PHE A 186 3.96 8.13 6.85
C PHE A 186 5.26 8.72 7.39
N LYS A 187 5.20 9.18 8.64
CA LYS A 187 6.34 9.69 9.40
C LYS A 187 6.44 8.91 10.69
N LEU A 188 7.65 8.51 11.05
CA LEU A 188 7.92 7.87 12.34
C LEU A 188 7.75 8.92 13.45
N ILE A 189 6.83 8.67 14.38
CA ILE A 189 6.56 9.54 15.53
C ILE A 189 7.24 9.02 16.78
N THR A 190 7.26 7.70 16.98
CA THR A 190 7.88 7.07 18.14
C THR A 190 8.48 5.74 17.73
N LYS A 191 9.66 5.43 18.27
CA LYS A 191 10.27 4.10 18.27
C LYS A 191 10.74 3.79 19.69
N PRO A 192 10.72 2.52 20.14
CA PRO A 192 11.40 2.16 21.37
C PRO A 192 12.86 2.56 21.28
N ASP A 193 13.41 3.12 22.36
CA ASP A 193 14.84 3.35 22.44
C ASP A 193 15.55 2.01 22.29
N SER A 194 16.39 1.90 21.25
CA SER A 194 17.43 0.89 21.23
C SER A 194 18.37 1.26 22.38
N HIS A 195 18.17 0.64 23.55
CA HIS A 195 19.22 0.61 24.56
C HIS A 195 20.37 -0.22 23.99
N ASP A 196 21.20 0.43 23.16
CA ASP A 196 22.55 -0.02 22.91
C ASP A 196 23.26 0.05 24.26
N ASN A 197 23.24 -1.04 25.01
CA ASN A 197 24.07 -1.20 26.21
C ASN A 197 25.53 -1.38 25.77
N CYS A 198 26.09 -0.36 25.11
CA CYS A 198 27.51 -0.15 25.06
C CYS A 198 27.89 0.54 26.38
N SER A 199 28.11 -0.29 27.39
CA SER A 199 28.70 0.09 28.67
C SER A 199 30.11 0.64 28.44
N THR A 200 30.21 1.90 28.00
CA THR A 200 31.46 2.65 28.12
C THR A 200 31.56 3.10 29.57
N THR A 201 32.34 2.34 30.32
CA THR A 201 32.80 2.66 31.66
C THR A 201 33.36 4.08 31.75
N THR A 202 32.81 4.86 32.69
CA THR A 202 33.43 5.99 33.41
C THR A 202 34.02 7.14 32.58
N ALA A 203 33.21 8.20 32.39
CA ALA A 203 33.73 9.56 32.29
C ALA A 203 34.17 10.04 33.68
N ALA A 204 35.45 9.88 33.99
CA ALA A 204 36.10 10.59 35.10
C ALA A 204 36.91 11.76 34.53
N THR A 205 36.57 12.94 35.02
CA THR A 205 37.23 14.22 34.80
C THR A 205 38.73 14.15 35.11
N MET A 206 39.59 14.52 34.16
CA MET A 206 40.92 15.07 34.48
C MET A 206 41.35 16.09 33.43
N SER A 207 41.62 17.29 33.94
CA SER A 207 42.23 18.44 33.26
C SER A 207 43.74 18.21 33.15
N GLY A 208 44.35 18.46 31.99
CA GLY A 208 45.79 18.26 31.81
C GLY A 208 46.30 18.77 30.46
N THR A 209 46.92 19.95 30.49
CA THR A 209 47.74 20.58 29.45
C THR A 209 48.93 19.70 29.02
N GLY A 210 49.22 19.63 27.71
CA GLY A 210 50.55 19.25 27.23
C GLY A 210 50.63 18.61 25.84
N ALA A 211 51.23 19.36 24.91
CA ALA A 211 52.06 18.94 23.77
C ALA A 211 51.53 17.94 22.71
N ALA A 212 51.57 18.40 21.46
CA ALA A 212 51.56 17.57 20.25
C ALA A 212 52.88 16.78 20.10
N PRO A 213 52.83 15.62 19.43
CA PRO A 213 53.85 15.35 18.43
C PRO A 213 53.31 14.77 17.11
N THR A 214 54.21 14.89 16.14
CA THR A 214 54.16 14.72 14.70
C THR A 214 54.01 13.27 14.21
N ALA A 215 53.51 13.16 12.97
CA ALA A 215 53.22 11.97 12.16
C ALA A 215 54.34 10.92 12.02
N THR A 216 53.95 9.65 11.77
CA THR A 216 54.77 8.68 11.00
C THR A 216 53.90 7.60 10.31
N SER A 217 53.99 7.60 8.97
CA SER A 217 53.81 6.54 7.95
C SER A 217 52.79 5.37 8.07
N SER A 218 52.04 5.21 6.98
CA SER A 218 51.32 4.00 6.49
C SER A 218 52.19 2.73 6.37
N PRO A 219 51.58 1.54 6.15
CA PRO A 219 51.42 1.10 4.75
C PRO A 219 50.13 0.30 4.41
N THR A 220 49.66 0.55 3.18
CA THR A 220 49.01 -0.33 2.17
C THR A 220 47.77 -1.21 2.46
N SER A 221 46.75 -0.89 1.64
CA SER A 221 46.01 -1.78 0.72
C SER A 221 44.97 -2.77 1.27
N SER A 222 43.71 -2.54 0.91
CA SER A 222 43.09 -3.28 -0.21
C SER A 222 41.72 -2.70 -0.55
N ILE A 223 41.65 -2.14 -1.76
CA ILE A 223 40.43 -1.76 -2.47
C ILE A 223 39.84 -3.04 -3.06
N VAL A 224 38.59 -3.36 -2.72
CA VAL A 224 37.76 -4.32 -3.47
C VAL A 224 36.72 -3.53 -4.28
N PRO A 225 36.73 -3.61 -5.63
CA PRO A 225 35.74 -2.96 -6.47
C PRO A 225 34.39 -3.68 -6.43
N PHE A 226 33.32 -2.93 -6.15
CA PHE A 226 31.95 -3.30 -6.51
C PHE A 226 31.76 -3.05 -8.02
N PRO A 227 31.41 -4.05 -8.85
CA PRO A 227 30.91 -3.81 -10.19
C PRO A 227 29.40 -3.56 -10.15
N GLY A 228 28.99 -2.39 -10.63
CA GLY A 228 27.61 -2.04 -10.91
C GLY A 228 27.11 -2.59 -12.26
N ALA A 229 25.81 -2.91 -12.25
CA ALA A 229 24.80 -2.85 -13.31
C ALA A 229 25.13 -3.31 -14.74
N ALA A 230 24.32 -4.27 -15.22
CA ALA A 230 23.85 -4.28 -16.60
C ALA A 230 22.41 -4.84 -16.66
N SER A 231 21.46 -3.93 -16.83
CA SER A 231 20.07 -4.21 -17.18
C SER A 231 20.00 -4.66 -18.64
N THR A 232 19.41 -5.82 -18.92
CA THR A 232 19.00 -6.21 -20.28
C THR A 232 17.49 -6.13 -20.39
N SER A 233 17.06 -5.15 -21.17
CA SER A 233 15.69 -4.89 -21.56
C SER A 233 15.18 -6.00 -22.47
N GLY A 234 14.33 -6.89 -21.97
CA GLY A 234 13.58 -7.84 -22.78
C GLY A 234 12.30 -7.19 -23.30
N ALA A 235 12.30 -6.71 -24.54
CA ALA A 235 11.11 -6.24 -25.24
C ALA A 235 10.24 -7.46 -25.65
N SER A 236 9.08 -7.61 -25.03
CA SER A 236 8.06 -8.58 -25.46
C SER A 236 7.25 -8.01 -26.61
N ILE A 237 7.55 -8.44 -27.83
CA ILE A 237 6.74 -8.18 -29.03
C ILE A 237 5.49 -9.06 -28.94
N SER A 238 4.35 -8.52 -28.50
CA SER A 238 3.05 -9.15 -28.72
C SER A 238 2.51 -8.74 -30.08
N LEU A 239 2.45 -9.72 -30.97
CA LEU A 239 1.96 -9.63 -32.34
C LEU A 239 0.44 -9.32 -32.33
N MET A 240 0.05 -8.15 -32.82
CA MET A 240 -1.34 -7.88 -33.20
C MET A 240 -1.66 -8.69 -34.47
N MET A 241 -2.69 -9.53 -34.43
CA MET A 241 -3.40 -9.97 -35.62
C MET A 241 -4.83 -9.46 -35.54
N ALA A 242 -5.10 -8.42 -36.33
CA ALA A 242 -6.43 -7.96 -36.67
C ALA A 242 -7.05 -8.95 -37.66
N GLY A 243 -8.13 -9.62 -37.25
CA GLY A 243 -9.01 -10.38 -38.13
C GLY A 243 -10.30 -9.58 -38.36
N PHE A 244 -10.28 -8.66 -39.32
CA PHE A 244 -11.49 -8.12 -39.92
C PHE A 244 -12.09 -9.18 -40.85
N ALA A 245 -13.28 -9.66 -40.54
CA ALA A 245 -14.13 -10.33 -41.52
C ALA A 245 -15.52 -9.71 -41.44
N ALA A 246 -15.79 -8.87 -42.44
CA ALA A 246 -17.10 -8.33 -42.75
C ALA A 246 -18.07 -9.48 -43.08
N VAL A 247 -19.30 -9.39 -42.57
CA VAL A 247 -20.44 -10.05 -43.19
C VAL A 247 -21.53 -8.99 -43.39
N LEU A 248 -21.84 -8.79 -44.66
CA LEU A 248 -22.85 -7.91 -45.22
C LEU A 248 -24.28 -8.38 -44.88
N PHE A 249 -25.18 -7.40 -44.88
CA PHE A 249 -26.64 -7.50 -44.96
C PHE A 249 -27.16 -8.59 -45.91
N ALA A 250 -28.23 -9.29 -45.53
CA ALA A 250 -29.47 -9.37 -46.30
C ALA A 250 -30.57 -10.19 -45.57
N LEU A 251 -31.78 -9.60 -45.56
CA LEU A 251 -33.12 -10.13 -45.21
C LEU A 251 -33.49 -10.27 -43.73
#